data_AF-A0A1H1LAQ4-F1
#
_entry.id   AF-A0A1H1LAQ4-F1
#
_cell.length_a   1.000
_cell.length_b   1.000
_cell.length_c   1.000
_cell.angle_alpha   90.00
_cell.angle_beta   90.00
_cell.angle_gamma   90.00
#
_symmetry.space_group_name_H-M   'P 1'
#
loop_
_entity.id
_entity.type
_entity.pdbx_description
1 polymer ?
#
loop_
_entity_poly.entity_id
_entity_poly.type
_entity_poly.pdbx_seq_one_letter_code
_entity_poly.pdbx_strand_id
1 'polypeptide(L)'
;MLKMYQANLENKSLILEGKTPNAFPEEFINIHTAKLTDPSDRNASFKVFSEMYLNTFQQDFKTEKDSLKAKHNNTIYTCIACHKTTCIGPIPKIKKLLIQ
;
A
#
# COMPACT_ATOMS: atom_id res chain seq x y z
N MET A 1 -0.07 10.24 -0.88
CA MET A 1 0.50 9.21 -1.78
C MET A 1 2.02 9.07 -1.71
N LEU A 2 2.83 10.16 -1.73
CA LEU A 2 4.31 10.03 -1.67
C LEU A 2 4.81 9.29 -0.41
N LYS A 3 4.25 9.62 0.76
CA LYS A 3 4.59 8.94 2.02
C LYS A 3 4.29 7.43 1.99
N MET A 4 3.16 7.03 1.40
CA MET A 4 2.81 5.61 1.22
C MET A 4 3.83 4.89 0.35
N TYR A 5 4.33 5.55 -0.70
CA TYR A 5 5.39 5.00 -1.54
C TYR A 5 6.70 4.83 -0.74
N GLN A 6 7.11 5.84 0.03
CA GLN A 6 8.31 5.79 0.87
C GLN A 6 8.24 4.68 1.91
N ALA A 7 7.15 4.59 2.66
CA ALA A 7 6.97 3.55 3.66
C ALA A 7 7.06 2.14 3.04
N ASN A 8 6.45 1.93 1.87
CA ASN A 8 6.54 0.63 1.18
C ASN A 8 7.92 0.38 0.57
N LEU A 9 8.67 1.42 0.21
CA LEU A 9 10.06 1.28 -0.24
C LEU A 9 10.97 0.87 0.92
N GLU A 10 10.78 1.46 2.09
CA GLU A 10 11.48 1.11 3.33
C GLU A 10 11.13 -0.32 3.76
N ASN A 11 9.84 -0.67 3.80
CA ASN A 11 9.39 -2.04 4.08
C ASN A 11 10.03 -3.03 3.13
N LYS A 12 10.06 -2.73 1.82
CA LYS A 12 10.74 -3.58 0.83
C LYS A 12 12.22 -3.81 1.19
N SER A 13 12.95 -2.75 1.57
CA SER A 13 14.36 -2.87 1.96
C SER A 13 14.51 -3.79 3.18
N LEU A 14 13.72 -3.56 4.23
CA LEU A 14 13.75 -4.36 5.45
C LEU A 14 13.46 -5.84 5.17
N ILE A 15 12.45 -6.12 4.36
CA ILE A 15 12.06 -7.50 4.00
C ILE A 15 13.19 -8.20 3.24
N LEU A 16 13.86 -7.50 2.32
CA LEU A 16 15.00 -8.04 1.58
C LEU A 16 16.21 -8.31 2.47
N GLU A 17 16.37 -7.55 3.56
CA GLU A 17 17.36 -7.77 4.62
C GLU A 17 16.95 -8.85 5.63
N GLY A 18 15.78 -9.50 5.47
CA GLY A 18 15.26 -10.49 6.41
C GLY A 18 14.75 -9.90 7.73
N LYS A 19 14.46 -8.60 7.76
CA LYS A 19 13.87 -7.86 8.88
C LYS A 19 12.36 -7.69 8.68
N THR A 20 11.64 -7.56 9.79
CA THR A 20 10.20 -7.29 9.78
C THR A 20 9.96 -5.80 9.98
N PRO A 21 9.12 -5.14 9.16
CA PRO A 21 8.63 -3.80 9.44
C PRO A 21 7.94 -3.75 10.81
N ASN A 22 8.27 -2.77 11.64
CA ASN A 22 7.76 -2.66 13.00
C ASN A 22 7.01 -1.35 13.30
N ALA A 23 6.96 -0.42 12.35
CA ALA A 23 6.29 0.87 12.50
C ALA A 23 5.17 1.02 11.46
N PHE A 24 3.92 0.80 11.87
CA PHE A 24 2.75 1.11 11.06
C PHE A 24 2.49 2.64 11.11
N PRO A 25 2.56 3.37 9.98
CA PRO A 25 2.22 4.78 9.96
C PRO A 25 0.70 4.97 10.14
N GLU A 26 0.26 5.34 11.34
CA GLU A 26 -1.16 5.55 11.66
C GLU A 26 -1.83 6.58 10.75
N GLU A 27 -1.06 7.55 10.25
CA GLU A 27 -1.55 8.55 9.29
C GLU A 27 -2.16 7.94 8.02
N PHE A 28 -1.82 6.70 7.65
CA PHE A 28 -2.41 6.06 6.47
C PHE A 28 -3.87 5.67 6.68
N ILE A 29 -4.33 5.52 7.92
CA ILE A 29 -5.76 5.29 8.25
C ILE A 29 -6.61 6.46 7.73
N ASN A 30 -6.03 7.66 7.63
CA ASN A 30 -6.70 8.85 7.10
C ASN A 30 -6.88 8.82 5.57
N ILE A 31 -6.56 7.72 4.88
CA ILE A 31 -6.83 7.57 3.44
C ILE A 31 -8.31 7.80 3.11
N HIS A 32 -9.23 7.43 4.01
CA HIS A 32 -10.65 7.66 3.83
C HIS A 32 -11.01 9.14 3.86
N THR A 33 -10.23 10.01 4.48
CA THR A 33 -10.48 11.46 4.55
C THR A 33 -9.53 12.27 3.66
N ALA A 34 -8.69 11.59 2.87
CA ALA A 34 -7.73 12.25 1.98
C ALA A 34 -8.43 13.20 0.99
N LYS A 35 -7.86 14.40 0.82
CA LYS A 35 -8.30 15.34 -0.20
C LYS A 35 -7.91 14.78 -1.58
N LEU A 36 -8.90 14.41 -2.37
CA LEU A 36 -8.71 13.93 -3.74
C LEU A 36 -8.57 15.13 -4.69
N THR A 37 -7.82 14.95 -5.78
CA THR A 37 -7.69 15.95 -6.84
C THR A 37 -9.04 16.19 -7.50
N ASP A 38 -9.75 15.11 -7.83
CA ASP A 38 -11.13 15.12 -8.27
C ASP A 38 -12.02 14.56 -7.14
N PRO A 39 -12.98 15.34 -6.59
CA PRO A 39 -13.90 14.83 -5.59
C PRO A 39 -14.78 13.66 -6.08
N SER A 40 -15.04 13.55 -7.39
CA SER A 40 -15.86 12.47 -7.97
C SER A 40 -15.19 11.09 -7.91
N ASP A 41 -13.87 11.06 -7.74
CA ASP A 41 -13.10 9.84 -7.46
C ASP A 41 -13.50 9.20 -6.12
N ARG A 42 -14.17 9.94 -5.22
CA ARG A 42 -14.70 9.44 -3.96
C ARG A 42 -15.97 8.63 -4.18
N ASN A 43 -15.81 7.45 -4.76
CA ASN A 43 -16.89 6.53 -5.10
C ASN A 43 -16.75 5.17 -4.39
N ALA A 44 -17.65 4.23 -4.71
CA ALA A 44 -17.67 2.90 -4.11
C ALA A 44 -16.34 2.14 -4.33
N SER A 45 -15.72 2.28 -5.51
CA SER A 45 -14.43 1.65 -5.81
C SER A 45 -13.31 2.23 -4.94
N PHE A 46 -13.28 3.55 -4.74
CA PHE A 46 -12.31 4.17 -3.82
C PHE A 46 -12.45 3.61 -2.41
N LYS A 47 -13.67 3.52 -1.88
CA LYS A 47 -13.92 2.94 -0.54
C LYS A 47 -13.36 1.53 -0.45
N VAL A 48 -13.74 0.64 -1.37
CA VAL A 48 -13.29 -0.77 -1.37
C VAL A 48 -11.77 -0.87 -1.44
N PHE A 49 -11.12 -0.15 -2.37
CA PHE A 49 -9.67 -0.25 -2.51
C PHE A 49 -8.91 0.37 -1.34
N SER A 50 -9.41 1.47 -0.77
CA SER A 50 -8.81 2.09 0.41
C SER A 50 -8.88 1.16 1.63
N GLU A 51 -10.01 0.47 1.84
CA GLU A 51 -10.17 -0.54 2.90
C GLU A 51 -9.25 -1.75 2.67
N MET A 52 -9.20 -2.27 1.44
CA MET A 52 -8.31 -3.37 1.07
C MET A 52 -6.84 -3.03 1.31
N TYR A 53 -6.42 -1.82 0.95
CA TYR A 53 -5.06 -1.34 1.19
C TYR A 53 -4.74 -1.33 2.68
N LEU A 54 -5.59 -0.74 3.52
CA LEU A 54 -5.35 -0.72 4.96
C LEU A 54 -5.28 -2.12 5.56
N ASN A 55 -6.20 -3.01 5.16
CA ASN A 55 -6.24 -4.37 5.66
C ASN A 55 -5.01 -5.18 5.27
N THR A 56 -4.54 -5.05 4.03
CA THR A 56 -3.33 -5.75 3.55
C THR A 56 -2.06 -5.16 4.16
N PHE A 57 -1.95 -3.84 4.21
CA PHE A 57 -0.79 -3.17 4.80
C PHE A 57 -0.66 -3.45 6.30
N GLN A 58 -1.75 -3.55 7.05
CA GLN A 58 -1.70 -3.98 8.45
C GLN A 58 -1.15 -5.41 8.63
N GLN A 59 -1.33 -6.30 7.64
CA GLN A 59 -0.79 -7.65 7.71
C GLN A 59 0.74 -7.66 7.63
N ASP A 60 1.36 -6.67 6.98
CA ASP A 60 2.82 -6.56 6.89
C ASP A 60 3.48 -6.42 8.29
N PHE A 61 2.72 -6.01 9.30
CA PHE A 61 3.19 -5.83 10.68
C PHE A 61 2.74 -6.95 11.64
N LYS A 62 1.89 -7.87 11.18
CA LYS A 62 1.33 -8.98 11.98
C LYS A 62 1.78 -10.36 11.51
N THR A 63 2.52 -10.42 10.42
CA THR A 63 2.87 -11.68 9.73
C THR A 63 4.27 -12.14 10.10
N GLU A 64 4.46 -13.46 10.20
CA GLU A 64 5.79 -14.06 10.37
C GLU A 64 6.68 -13.85 9.14
N LYS A 65 8.01 -13.88 9.35
CA LYS A 65 9.01 -13.52 8.32
C LYS A 65 8.85 -14.28 7.00
N ASP A 66 8.51 -15.56 7.05
CA ASP A 66 8.51 -16.45 5.88
C ASP A 66 7.45 -16.09 4.83
N SER A 67 6.36 -15.43 5.24
CA SER A 67 5.29 -15.01 4.32
C SER A 67 5.26 -13.50 4.06
N LEU A 68 6.21 -12.76 4.62
CA LEU A 68 6.24 -11.30 4.59
C LEU A 68 6.39 -10.72 3.18
N LYS A 69 7.16 -11.38 2.30
CA LYS A 69 7.26 -11.00 0.88
C LYS A 69 5.90 -11.07 0.18
N ALA A 70 5.14 -12.15 0.42
CA ALA A 70 3.84 -12.35 -0.19
C ALA A 70 2.81 -11.33 0.32
N LYS A 71 2.83 -11.02 1.63
CA LYS A 71 1.96 -9.99 2.21
C LYS A 71 2.27 -8.60 1.68
N HIS A 72 3.54 -8.23 1.64
CA HIS A 72 3.97 -6.95 1.06
C HIS A 72 3.53 -6.85 -0.39
N ASN A 73 3.75 -7.89 -1.20
CA ASN A 73 3.29 -7.91 -2.59
C ASN A 73 1.77 -7.77 -2.71
N ASN A 74 0.98 -8.39 -1.83
CA ASN A 74 -0.47 -8.20 -1.78
C ASN A 74 -0.83 -6.73 -1.51
N THR A 75 -0.17 -6.08 -0.57
CA THR A 75 -0.30 -4.63 -0.35
C THR A 75 -0.04 -3.85 -1.64
N ILE A 76 1.07 -4.11 -2.33
CA ILE A 76 1.41 -3.43 -3.60
C ILE A 76 0.38 -3.70 -4.70
N TYR A 77 -0.21 -4.89 -4.76
CA TYR A 77 -1.28 -5.19 -5.72
C TYR A 77 -2.55 -4.38 -5.45
N THR A 78 -2.91 -4.11 -4.18
CA THR A 78 -4.02 -3.19 -3.87
C THR A 78 -3.74 -1.77 -4.35
N CYS A 79 -2.49 -1.29 -4.21
CA CYS A 79 -2.06 -0.01 -4.75
C CYS A 79 -2.25 0.03 -6.27
N ILE A 80 -1.80 -1.01 -6.99
CA ILE A 80 -1.95 -1.09 -8.44
C ILE A 80 -3.44 -1.13 -8.85
N ALA A 81 -4.28 -1.88 -8.13
CA ALA A 81 -5.71 -1.97 -8.42
C ALA A 81 -6.40 -0.61 -8.27
N CYS A 82 -6.18 0.09 -7.15
CA CYS A 82 -6.69 1.44 -6.92
C CYS A 82 -6.23 2.42 -8.02
N HIS A 83 -4.94 2.38 -8.36
CA HIS A 83 -4.35 3.29 -9.34
C HIS A 83 -4.72 2.98 -10.80
N LYS A 84 -5.38 1.85 -11.07
CA LYS A 84 -5.99 1.55 -12.38
C LYS A 84 -7.41 2.08 -12.51
N THR A 85 -8.11 2.28 -11.40
CA THR A 85 -9.56 2.57 -11.40
C THR A 85 -9.87 4.01 -11.02
N THR A 86 -9.23 4.53 -9.96
CA THR A 86 -9.65 5.80 -9.36
C THR A 86 -8.72 6.94 -9.71
N CYS A 87 -7.41 6.77 -9.52
CA CYS A 87 -6.44 7.83 -9.82
C CYS A 87 -5.27 7.22 -10.56
N ILE A 88 -5.04 7.65 -11.82
CA ILE A 88 -3.96 7.14 -12.67
C ILE A 88 -2.62 7.68 -12.15
N GLY A 89 -2.14 7.09 -11.06
CA GLY A 89 -0.80 7.30 -10.54
C GLY A 89 0.25 6.60 -11.40
N PRO A 90 1.54 6.81 -11.15
CA PRO A 90 2.60 6.18 -11.92
C PRO A 90 2.70 4.69 -11.59
N ILE A 91 1.84 3.85 -12.18
CA ILE A 91 1.83 2.38 -12.04
C ILE A 91 3.24 1.78 -12.27
N PRO A 92 4.03 2.22 -13.28
CA PRO A 92 5.40 1.71 -13.45
C PRO A 92 6.28 1.92 -12.21
N LYS A 93 6.09 3.02 -11.48
CA LYS A 93 6.83 3.31 -10.24
C LYS A 93 6.36 2.42 -9.10
N ILE A 94 5.06 2.17 -8.99
CA ILE A 94 4.48 1.29 -7.94
C ILE A 94 4.96 -0.15 -8.12
N LYS A 95 5.01 -0.66 -9.36
CA LYS A 95 5.50 -2.02 -9.65
C LYS A 95 6.93 -2.27 -9.15
N LYS A 96 7.78 -1.24 -9.05
CA LYS A 96 9.13 -1.37 -8.50
C LYS A 96 9.16 -1.74 -7.01
N LEU A 97 8.03 -1.61 -6.29
CA LEU A 97 7.89 -2.01 -4.89
C LEU A 97 7.63 -3.51 -4.72
N LEU A 98 7.33 -4.25 -5.79
CA LEU A 98 7.20 -5.71 -5.72
C LEU A 98 8.56 -6.35 -5.41
N ILE A 99 8.51 -7.48 -4.70
CA ILE A 99 9.66 -8.33 -4.38
C ILE A 99 9.52 -9.62 -5.20
N GLN A 100 10.57 -9.98 -5.94
CA GLN A 100 10.69 -11.25 -6.68
C GLN A 100 11.26 -12.35 -5.79
#